data_AF-A0A090JY79-F1
#
_entry.id   AF-A0A090JY79-F1
#
_cell.length_a   1.000
_cell.length_b   1.000
_cell.length_c   1.000
_cell.angle_alpha   90.00
_cell.angle_beta   90.00
_cell.angle_gamma   90.00
#
_symmetry.space_group_name_H-M   'P 1'
#
loop_
_entity.id
_entity.type
_entity.pdbx_description
1 polymer ?
#
loop_
_entity_poly.entity_id
_entity_poly.type
_entity_poly.pdbx_seq_one_letter_code
_entity_poly.pdbx_strand_id
1 'polypeptide(L)'
;MRYHKNSEEDFKVKKLIDSKLLLDREFYDLYSKISQKSKELSICFDHLPDLKDAPDKKLMSFFSPENIIFQKFMKLSLDKISNEKLIDSMEKELKRSYAKERRLKNEIQECEKLINTSNPPVRIPEHLDSIKKNYKTLKNEIKDKNEKINEMIDSQEEINNSLKRIVQIVFKGIYKDMESISDEIQNEITHFDKNKDFIELLSNTTLFYCSKCYRPVSFRKFHIISCNCGEEINDVSKTKRMIFYHFNENLVNFIEGNKWLEFGVDHLLKRKNYQTLVGYHVLGHSGVEHEIDNIAESSKTRFFCECKNKSKLTPNDIFIFSGKMLDVGCTKGYIFTTAKEEKVNINTKNLARSRNIKIITDVLNKQTDTLLKEIQEPDA
;
A
#
# COMPACT_ATOMS: atom_id res chain seq x y z
N MET A 1 -13.89 -0.49 31.33
CA MET A 1 -12.51 -0.73 30.84
C MET A 1 -12.08 0.47 29.99
N ARG A 2 -10.78 0.82 29.91
CA ARG A 2 -10.32 2.00 29.13
C ARG A 2 -10.07 1.59 27.67
N TYR A 3 -10.79 2.21 26.73
CA TYR A 3 -10.81 1.81 25.32
C TYR A 3 -9.52 2.18 24.56
N HIS A 4 -8.82 3.23 25.01
CA HIS A 4 -7.74 3.86 24.23
C HIS A 4 -6.31 3.42 24.58
N LYS A 5 -6.12 2.44 25.48
CA LYS A 5 -4.79 2.08 26.02
C LYS A 5 -3.69 1.92 24.96
N ASN A 6 -3.96 1.21 23.87
CA ASN A 6 -2.91 0.87 22.89
C ASN A 6 -2.45 2.06 22.03
N SER A 7 -3.31 3.05 21.77
CA SER A 7 -2.93 4.23 20.97
C SER A 7 -2.25 5.33 21.80
N GLU A 8 -2.55 5.39 23.11
CA GLU A 8 -1.96 6.37 24.04
C GLU A 8 -0.49 6.06 24.38
N GLU A 9 -0.04 4.82 24.19
CA GLU A 9 1.32 4.38 24.48
C GLU A 9 2.34 4.81 23.40
N ASP A 10 1.87 5.23 22.22
CA ASP A 10 2.74 5.80 21.19
C ASP A 10 3.22 7.19 21.61
N PHE A 11 4.54 7.38 21.64
CA PHE A 11 5.18 8.63 22.07
C PHE A 11 4.75 9.86 21.25
N LYS A 12 4.47 9.70 19.94
CA LYS A 12 4.05 10.79 19.06
C LYS A 12 2.60 11.17 19.32
N VAL A 13 1.73 10.17 19.54
CA VAL A 13 0.35 10.40 19.98
C VAL A 13 0.33 11.13 21.32
N LYS A 14 1.14 10.68 22.29
CA LYS A 14 1.25 11.32 23.60
C LYS A 14 1.72 12.77 23.50
N LYS A 15 2.75 13.06 22.70
CA LYS A 15 3.20 14.43 22.44
C LYS A 15 2.10 15.31 21.84
N LEU A 16 1.32 14.78 20.90
CA LEU A 16 0.18 15.49 20.34
C LEU A 16 -0.90 15.74 21.40
N ILE A 17 -1.20 14.76 22.24
CA ILE A 17 -2.15 14.91 23.35
C ILE A 17 -1.68 16.01 24.30
N ASP A 18 -0.41 16.00 24.71
CA ASP A 18 0.14 16.98 25.65
C ASP A 18 0.32 18.38 25.02
N SER A 19 0.14 18.50 23.70
CA SER A 19 0.22 19.77 22.96
C SER A 19 -1.05 20.61 23.08
N LYS A 20 -0.97 21.86 22.60
CA LYS A 20 -2.14 22.75 22.44
C LYS A 20 -2.82 22.61 21.07
N LEU A 21 -2.47 21.60 20.27
CA LEU A 21 -2.88 21.50 18.86
C LEU A 21 -4.16 20.70 18.61
N LEU A 22 -4.69 19.96 19.59
CA LEU A 22 -5.84 19.07 19.35
C LEU A 22 -7.07 19.81 18.81
N LEU A 23 -7.37 21.01 19.32
CA LEU A 23 -8.50 21.83 18.83
C LEU A 23 -8.05 22.98 17.94
N ASP A 24 -6.82 22.91 17.40
CA ASP A 24 -6.25 23.94 16.54
C ASP A 24 -6.68 23.72 15.08
N ARG A 25 -7.29 24.75 14.47
CA ARG A 25 -7.79 24.66 13.10
C ARG A 25 -6.68 24.41 12.09
N GLU A 26 -5.56 25.12 12.22
CA GLU A 26 -4.44 25.03 11.28
C GLU A 26 -3.83 23.63 11.30
N PHE A 27 -3.70 23.05 12.49
CA PHE A 27 -3.26 21.66 12.64
C PHE A 27 -4.23 20.66 12.00
N TYR A 28 -5.54 20.85 12.18
CA TYR A 28 -6.54 19.97 11.57
C TYR A 28 -6.51 20.03 10.04
N ASP A 29 -6.33 21.22 9.47
CA ASP A 29 -6.20 21.43 8.03
C ASP A 29 -4.90 20.81 7.47
N LEU A 30 -3.78 20.98 8.20
CA LEU A 30 -2.50 20.33 7.88
C LEU A 30 -2.63 18.81 7.86
N TYR A 31 -3.20 18.23 8.92
CA TYR A 31 -3.43 16.80 9.03
C TYR A 31 -4.24 16.29 7.83
N SER A 32 -5.35 16.95 7.50
CA SER A 32 -6.24 16.52 6.42
C SER A 32 -5.49 16.44 5.08
N LYS A 33 -4.63 17.43 4.82
CA LYS A 33 -3.80 17.50 3.61
C LYS A 33 -2.72 16.40 3.56
N ILE A 34 -2.03 16.16 4.68
CA ILE A 34 -0.94 15.17 4.75
C ILE A 34 -1.48 13.73 4.79
N SER A 35 -2.59 13.50 5.47
CA SER A 35 -3.21 12.18 5.59
C SER A 35 -3.59 11.63 4.22
N GLN A 36 -4.17 12.46 3.35
CA GLN A 36 -4.47 12.07 1.96
C GLN A 36 -3.21 11.65 1.20
N LYS A 37 -2.16 12.46 1.22
CA LYS A 37 -0.87 12.16 0.56
C LYS A 37 -0.19 10.90 1.14
N SER A 38 -0.30 10.72 2.46
CA SER A 38 0.24 9.54 3.13
C SER A 38 -0.48 8.26 2.73
N LYS A 39 -1.80 8.32 2.49
CA LYS A 39 -2.58 7.20 1.93
C LYS A 39 -2.14 6.87 0.51
N GLU A 40 -1.88 7.86 -0.33
CA GLU A 40 -1.33 7.65 -1.67
C GLU A 40 0.02 6.90 -1.62
N LEU A 41 0.93 7.27 -0.71
CA LEU A 41 2.17 6.54 -0.46
C LEU A 41 1.95 5.12 0.07
N SER A 42 1.00 4.93 1.00
CA SER A 42 0.67 3.61 1.54
C SER A 42 0.21 2.65 0.46
N ILE A 43 -0.64 3.11 -0.47
CA ILE A 43 -1.08 2.33 -1.63
C ILE A 43 0.13 1.88 -2.47
N CYS A 44 1.11 2.76 -2.69
CA CYS A 44 2.35 2.37 -3.36
C CYS A 44 3.13 1.32 -2.57
N PHE A 45 3.26 1.46 -1.25
CA PHE A 45 3.95 0.48 -0.41
C PHE A 45 3.28 -0.89 -0.39
N ASP A 46 1.95 -0.95 -0.43
CA ASP A 46 1.20 -2.20 -0.41
C ASP A 46 1.30 -2.95 -1.74
N HIS A 47 1.38 -2.23 -2.86
CA HIS A 47 1.42 -2.82 -4.20
C HIS A 47 2.83 -3.13 -4.71
N LEU A 48 3.88 -2.45 -4.24
CA LEU A 48 5.25 -2.69 -4.69
C LEU A 48 5.79 -4.12 -4.38
N PRO A 49 5.53 -4.73 -3.21
CA PRO A 49 5.91 -6.12 -2.92
C PRO A 49 5.30 -7.11 -3.90
N ASP A 50 4.07 -6.87 -4.36
CA ASP A 50 3.40 -7.77 -5.30
C ASP A 50 4.04 -7.77 -6.70
N LEU A 51 4.77 -6.71 -7.05
CA LEU A 51 5.55 -6.62 -8.30
C LEU A 51 6.82 -7.47 -8.25
N LYS A 52 7.16 -8.03 -7.08
CA LYS A 52 8.25 -8.97 -6.88
C LYS A 52 7.92 -10.34 -7.48
N ASP A 53 6.70 -10.83 -7.36
CA ASP A 53 6.38 -12.21 -7.74
C ASP A 53 5.66 -12.33 -9.09
N ALA A 54 4.95 -11.28 -9.53
CA ALA A 54 4.26 -11.26 -10.82
C ALA A 54 4.24 -9.84 -11.44
N PRO A 55 5.41 -9.32 -11.88
CA PRO A 55 5.53 -7.98 -12.43
C PRO A 55 4.52 -7.76 -13.58
N ASP A 56 4.34 -8.73 -14.45
CA ASP A 56 3.63 -8.55 -15.73
C ASP A 56 2.11 -8.49 -15.60
N LYS A 57 1.51 -8.92 -14.47
CA LYS A 57 0.05 -8.81 -14.24
C LYS A 57 -0.33 -7.60 -13.40
N LYS A 58 0.53 -7.17 -12.47
CA LYS A 58 0.26 -6.04 -11.56
C LYS A 58 0.93 -4.73 -11.99
N LEU A 59 2.03 -4.74 -12.77
CA LEU A 59 2.47 -3.50 -13.46
C LEU A 59 1.34 -2.96 -14.35
N MET A 60 0.51 -3.85 -14.88
CA MET A 60 -0.56 -3.53 -15.81
C MET A 60 -1.64 -2.65 -15.21
N SER A 61 -1.85 -2.69 -13.88
CA SER A 61 -2.83 -1.84 -13.22
C SER A 61 -2.32 -0.41 -12.98
N PHE A 62 -1.01 -0.16 -13.12
CA PHE A 62 -0.43 1.17 -12.96
C PHE A 62 -0.50 2.03 -14.22
N PHE A 63 -0.82 1.43 -15.37
CA PHE A 63 -0.86 2.16 -16.63
C PHE A 63 -2.24 2.08 -17.26
N SER A 64 -2.71 3.23 -17.77
CA SER A 64 -3.82 3.22 -18.72
C SER A 64 -3.43 2.39 -19.96
N PRO A 65 -4.38 1.64 -20.57
CA PRO A 65 -4.19 1.00 -21.88
C PRO A 65 -3.69 1.94 -22.98
N GLU A 66 -3.92 3.25 -22.88
CA GLU A 66 -3.40 4.25 -23.83
C GLU A 66 -1.92 4.59 -23.65
N ASN A 67 -1.28 4.15 -22.56
CA ASN A 67 0.11 4.49 -22.29
C ASN A 67 1.06 3.78 -23.27
N ILE A 68 1.91 4.55 -23.96
CA ILE A 68 2.84 4.03 -24.98
C ILE A 68 3.84 3.02 -24.39
N ILE A 69 4.31 3.24 -23.15
CA ILE A 69 5.22 2.32 -22.47
C ILE A 69 4.52 0.99 -22.20
N PHE A 70 3.26 1.04 -21.78
CA PHE A 70 2.42 -0.14 -21.56
C PHE A 70 2.19 -0.94 -22.86
N GLN A 71 1.80 -0.27 -23.94
CA GLN A 71 1.59 -0.93 -25.24
C GLN A 71 2.87 -1.62 -25.73
N LYS A 72 4.02 -0.94 -25.58
CA LYS A 72 5.33 -1.50 -25.92
C LYS A 72 5.69 -2.71 -25.06
N PHE A 73 5.45 -2.63 -23.75
CA PHE A 73 5.68 -3.74 -22.82
C PHE A 73 4.83 -4.96 -23.19
N MET A 74 3.56 -4.75 -23.49
CA MET A 74 2.64 -5.84 -23.85
C MET A 74 3.00 -6.52 -25.15
N LYS A 75 3.35 -5.74 -26.17
CA LYS A 75 3.83 -6.29 -27.44
C LYS A 75 5.05 -7.18 -27.21
N LEU A 76 6.08 -6.68 -26.53
CA LEU A 76 7.30 -7.44 -26.25
C LEU A 76 7.05 -8.70 -25.40
N SER A 77 6.10 -8.65 -24.46
CA SER A 77 5.74 -9.80 -23.63
C SER A 77 5.04 -10.90 -24.45
N LEU A 78 4.16 -10.51 -25.38
CA LEU A 78 3.51 -11.44 -26.30
C LEU A 78 4.51 -12.05 -27.29
N ASP A 79 5.42 -11.22 -27.84
CA ASP A 79 6.48 -11.67 -28.74
C ASP A 79 7.38 -12.71 -28.05
N LYS A 80 7.76 -12.44 -26.79
CA LYS A 80 8.50 -13.39 -25.93
C LYS A 80 7.81 -14.73 -25.78
N ILE A 81 6.51 -14.75 -25.43
CA ILE A 81 5.74 -15.98 -25.24
C ILE A 81 5.61 -16.76 -26.56
N SER A 82 5.39 -16.04 -27.66
CA SER A 82 5.30 -16.63 -29.00
C SER A 82 6.61 -17.29 -29.40
N ASN A 83 7.74 -16.60 -29.20
CA ASN A 83 9.07 -17.11 -29.49
C ASN A 83 9.42 -18.35 -28.65
N GLU A 84 9.17 -18.33 -27.34
CA GLU A 84 9.42 -19.49 -26.46
C GLU A 84 8.68 -20.74 -26.93
N LYS A 85 7.39 -20.60 -27.28
CA LYS A 85 6.59 -21.73 -27.80
C LYS A 85 7.12 -22.26 -29.13
N LEU A 86 7.58 -21.37 -30.00
CA LEU A 86 8.10 -21.76 -31.31
C LEU A 86 9.48 -22.43 -31.19
N ILE A 87 10.37 -21.93 -30.33
CA ILE A 87 11.65 -22.56 -29.99
C ILE A 87 11.40 -23.98 -29.46
N ASP A 88 10.52 -24.14 -28.47
CA ASP A 88 10.17 -25.46 -27.90
C ASP A 88 9.67 -26.44 -28.96
N SER A 89 8.86 -25.97 -29.91
CA SER A 89 8.36 -26.78 -31.02
C SER A 89 9.48 -27.20 -31.97
N MET A 90 10.36 -26.25 -32.34
CA MET A 90 11.48 -26.51 -33.23
C MET A 90 12.52 -27.44 -32.60
N GLU A 91 12.82 -27.31 -31.31
CA GLU A 91 13.70 -28.22 -30.59
C GLU A 91 13.16 -29.66 -30.57
N LYS A 92 11.84 -29.83 -30.39
CA LYS A 92 11.19 -31.14 -30.47
C LYS A 92 11.33 -31.76 -31.86
N GLU A 93 11.16 -30.97 -32.92
CA GLU A 93 11.40 -31.44 -34.29
C GLU A 93 12.86 -31.79 -34.54
N LEU A 94 13.79 -30.93 -34.08
CA LEU A 94 15.22 -31.14 -34.23
C LEU A 94 15.67 -32.43 -33.55
N LYS A 95 15.18 -32.72 -32.34
CA LYS A 95 15.40 -33.99 -31.64
C LYS A 95 14.94 -35.20 -32.47
N ARG A 96 13.80 -35.09 -33.18
CA ARG A 96 13.32 -36.13 -34.11
C ARG A 96 14.22 -36.28 -35.33
N SER A 97 14.70 -35.16 -35.89
CA SER A 97 15.64 -35.17 -37.02
C SER A 97 16.96 -35.84 -36.66
N TYR A 98 17.55 -35.55 -35.49
CA TYR A 98 18.76 -36.23 -35.01
C TYR A 98 18.55 -37.73 -34.81
N ALA A 99 17.39 -38.15 -34.29
CA ALA A 99 17.06 -39.56 -34.17
C ALA A 99 17.00 -40.26 -35.54
N LYS A 100 16.43 -39.59 -36.55
CA LYS A 100 16.39 -40.08 -37.93
C LYS A 100 17.78 -40.12 -38.57
N GLU A 101 18.61 -39.12 -38.33
CA GLU A 101 20.00 -39.08 -38.80
C GLU A 101 20.78 -40.28 -38.26
N ARG A 102 20.65 -40.57 -36.95
CA ARG A 102 21.32 -41.70 -36.32
C ARG A 102 20.90 -43.04 -36.93
N ARG A 103 19.62 -43.20 -37.28
CA ARG A 103 19.12 -44.41 -37.97
C ARG A 103 19.75 -44.56 -39.35
N LEU A 104 19.70 -43.52 -40.19
CA LEU A 104 20.29 -43.54 -41.53
C LEU A 104 21.80 -43.80 -41.48
N LYS A 105 22.51 -43.22 -40.51
CA LYS A 105 23.94 -43.47 -40.31
C LYS A 105 24.23 -44.94 -39.98
N ASN A 106 23.42 -45.56 -39.12
CA ASN A 106 23.53 -46.98 -38.80
C ASN A 106 23.23 -47.86 -40.02
N GLU A 107 22.18 -47.53 -40.80
CA GLU A 107 21.83 -48.25 -42.04
C GLU A 107 22.96 -48.20 -43.08
N ILE A 108 23.61 -47.03 -43.24
CA ILE A 108 24.79 -46.89 -44.11
C ILE A 108 25.90 -47.83 -43.63
N GLN A 109 26.20 -47.84 -42.32
CA GLN A 109 27.26 -48.69 -41.76
C GLN A 109 26.96 -50.18 -41.92
N GLU A 110 25.70 -50.60 -41.78
CA GLU A 110 25.28 -51.99 -42.01
C GLU A 110 25.42 -52.40 -43.48
N CYS A 111 24.96 -51.54 -44.40
CA CYS A 111 25.14 -51.78 -45.83
C CYS A 111 26.62 -51.89 -46.21
N GLU A 112 27.47 -50.99 -45.71
CA GLU A 112 28.91 -51.01 -45.97
C GLU A 112 29.59 -52.26 -45.39
N LYS A 113 29.16 -52.74 -44.21
CA LYS A 113 29.63 -54.02 -43.65
C LYS A 113 29.25 -55.21 -44.55
N LEU A 114 28.00 -55.30 -44.98
CA LEU A 114 27.50 -56.39 -45.84
C LEU A 114 28.25 -56.47 -47.17
N ILE A 115 28.52 -55.31 -47.79
CA ILE A 115 29.32 -55.21 -49.01
C ILE A 115 30.73 -55.76 -48.78
N ASN A 116 31.37 -55.40 -47.65
CA ASN A 116 32.74 -55.83 -47.34
C ASN A 116 32.85 -57.31 -46.94
N THR A 117 31.76 -57.95 -46.47
CA THR A 117 31.76 -59.36 -46.03
C THR A 117 31.26 -60.36 -47.07
N SER A 118 30.72 -59.90 -48.21
CA SER A 118 30.18 -60.78 -49.25
C SER A 118 31.26 -61.22 -50.25
N ASN A 119 31.35 -62.52 -50.54
CA ASN A 119 32.24 -63.07 -51.56
C ASN A 119 31.43 -63.98 -52.53
N PRO A 120 31.27 -63.62 -53.81
CA PRO A 120 31.82 -62.43 -54.46
C PRO A 120 31.13 -61.13 -53.99
N PRO A 121 31.79 -59.96 -54.12
CA PRO A 121 31.22 -58.69 -53.69
C PRO A 121 29.90 -58.42 -54.39
N VAL A 122 28.83 -58.20 -53.62
CA VAL A 122 27.52 -57.83 -54.17
C VAL A 122 27.64 -56.43 -54.78
N ARG A 123 27.12 -56.27 -56.01
CA ARG A 123 27.06 -54.98 -56.72
C ARG A 123 26.41 -53.93 -55.82
N ILE A 124 27.04 -52.75 -55.69
CA ILE A 124 26.56 -51.64 -54.85
C ILE A 124 25.06 -51.44 -55.14
N PRO A 125 24.18 -51.68 -54.16
CA PRO A 125 22.75 -51.50 -54.39
C PRO A 125 22.50 -50.01 -54.66
N GLU A 126 21.75 -49.66 -55.70
CA GLU A 126 21.23 -48.29 -55.94
C GLU A 126 20.56 -47.70 -54.68
N HIS A 127 20.11 -48.58 -53.80
CA HIS A 127 19.62 -48.30 -52.46
C HIS A 127 20.63 -47.57 -51.55
N LEU A 128 21.92 -47.89 -51.57
CA LEU A 128 22.94 -47.25 -50.71
C LEU A 128 23.17 -45.79 -51.11
N ASP A 129 23.23 -45.51 -52.40
CA ASP A 129 23.39 -44.14 -52.91
C ASP A 129 22.16 -43.28 -52.57
N SER A 130 20.96 -43.86 -52.63
CA SER A 130 19.73 -43.24 -52.17
C SER A 130 19.77 -42.91 -50.67
N ILE A 131 20.20 -43.85 -49.82
CA ILE A 131 20.36 -43.61 -48.37
C ILE A 131 21.41 -42.52 -48.10
N LYS A 132 22.57 -42.55 -48.77
CA LYS A 132 23.62 -41.52 -48.64
C LYS A 132 23.13 -40.14 -49.05
N LYS A 133 22.34 -40.04 -50.13
CA LYS A 133 21.69 -38.80 -50.55
C LYS A 133 20.70 -38.29 -49.49
N ASN A 134 19.83 -39.15 -48.99
CA ASN A 134 18.87 -38.80 -47.94
C ASN A 134 19.56 -38.37 -46.63
N TYR A 135 20.65 -39.03 -46.26
CA TYR A 135 21.48 -38.65 -45.11
C TYR A 135 22.07 -37.25 -45.28
N LYS A 136 22.63 -36.94 -46.46
CA LYS A 136 23.17 -35.61 -46.77
C LYS A 136 22.10 -34.52 -46.71
N THR A 137 20.93 -34.76 -47.30
CA THR A 137 19.79 -33.83 -47.24
C THR A 137 19.36 -33.58 -45.80
N LEU A 138 19.16 -34.63 -45.01
CA LEU A 138 18.75 -34.51 -43.61
C LEU A 138 19.79 -33.76 -42.76
N LYS A 139 21.08 -33.95 -43.03
CA LYS A 139 22.16 -33.22 -42.34
C LYS A 139 22.11 -31.72 -42.62
N ASN A 140 21.80 -31.32 -43.86
CA ASN A 140 21.59 -29.91 -44.20
C ASN A 140 20.33 -29.37 -43.52
N GLU A 141 19.21 -30.11 -43.52
CA GLU A 141 17.99 -29.70 -42.82
C GLU A 141 18.23 -29.49 -41.31
N ILE A 142 19.01 -30.37 -40.67
CA ILE A 142 19.42 -30.22 -39.26
C ILE A 142 20.23 -28.94 -39.06
N LYS A 143 21.19 -28.66 -39.96
CA LYS A 143 22.01 -27.44 -39.91
C LYS A 143 21.14 -26.19 -40.00
N ASP A 144 20.24 -26.14 -40.99
CA ASP A 144 19.34 -25.00 -41.21
C ASP A 144 18.38 -24.80 -40.03
N LYS A 145 17.87 -25.88 -39.42
CA LYS A 145 17.03 -25.80 -38.22
C LYS A 145 17.81 -25.29 -37.01
N ASN A 146 19.05 -25.72 -36.81
CA ASN A 146 19.90 -25.20 -35.74
C ASN A 146 20.17 -23.71 -35.91
N GLU A 147 20.52 -23.27 -37.13
CA GLU A 147 20.76 -21.85 -37.43
C GLU A 147 19.54 -20.99 -37.09
N LYS A 148 18.35 -21.41 -37.51
CA LYS A 148 17.09 -20.71 -37.17
C LYS A 148 16.79 -20.68 -35.67
N ILE A 149 17.03 -21.78 -34.95
CA ILE A 149 16.85 -21.79 -33.48
C ILE A 149 17.79 -20.78 -32.82
N ASN A 150 19.04 -20.71 -33.26
CA ASN A 150 20.00 -19.74 -32.71
C ASN A 150 19.58 -18.29 -32.99
N GLU A 151 19.14 -17.97 -34.22
CA GLU A 151 18.60 -16.63 -34.54
C GLU A 151 17.41 -16.24 -33.65
N MET A 152 16.55 -17.21 -33.35
CA MET A 152 15.42 -16.99 -32.45
C MET A 152 15.84 -16.79 -30.98
N ILE A 153 16.86 -17.51 -30.52
CA ILE A 153 17.43 -17.33 -29.19
C ILE A 153 18.03 -15.92 -29.06
N ASP A 154 18.76 -15.45 -30.08
CA ASP A 154 19.35 -14.10 -30.09
C ASP A 154 18.23 -13.04 -30.05
N SER A 155 17.18 -13.19 -30.86
CA SER A 155 15.99 -12.33 -30.82
C SER A 155 15.31 -12.34 -29.44
N GLN A 156 15.25 -13.50 -28.79
CA GLN A 156 14.70 -13.63 -27.45
C GLN A 156 15.52 -12.87 -26.40
N GLU A 157 16.85 -12.87 -26.53
CA GLU A 157 17.73 -12.10 -25.66
C GLU A 157 17.51 -10.58 -25.82
N GLU A 158 17.33 -10.09 -27.05
CA GLU A 158 17.00 -8.69 -27.33
C GLU A 158 15.67 -8.26 -26.72
N ILE A 159 14.64 -9.10 -26.83
CA ILE A 159 13.32 -8.87 -26.21
C ILE A 159 13.47 -8.80 -24.69
N ASN A 160 14.18 -9.75 -24.08
CA ASN A 160 14.43 -9.76 -22.65
C ASN A 160 15.17 -8.50 -22.17
N ASN A 161 16.18 -8.04 -22.92
CA ASN A 161 16.90 -6.81 -22.62
C ASN A 161 16.02 -5.56 -22.75
N SER A 162 15.12 -5.53 -23.73
CA SER A 162 14.14 -4.45 -23.90
C SER A 162 13.12 -4.41 -22.77
N LEU A 163 12.59 -5.56 -22.35
CA LEU A 163 11.69 -5.68 -21.20
C LEU A 163 12.37 -5.22 -19.90
N LYS A 164 13.64 -5.62 -19.67
CA LYS A 164 14.42 -5.16 -18.51
C LYS A 164 14.53 -3.63 -18.47
N ARG A 165 14.79 -2.97 -19.60
CA ARG A 165 14.87 -1.51 -19.69
C ARG A 165 13.53 -0.84 -19.39
N ILE A 166 12.43 -1.36 -19.90
CA ILE A 166 11.09 -0.82 -19.62
C ILE A 166 10.79 -0.91 -18.13
N VAL A 167 11.02 -2.07 -17.52
CA VAL A 167 10.80 -2.27 -16.08
C VAL A 167 11.62 -1.27 -15.25
N GLN A 168 12.88 -1.01 -15.61
CA GLN A 168 13.70 0.01 -14.94
C GLN A 168 13.10 1.42 -15.07
N ILE A 169 12.60 1.79 -16.24
CA ILE A 169 11.97 3.11 -16.46
C ILE A 169 10.72 3.26 -15.59
N VAL A 170 9.88 2.22 -15.54
CA VAL A 170 8.66 2.22 -14.73
C VAL A 170 8.98 2.40 -13.25
N PHE A 171 9.87 1.57 -12.69
CA PHE A 171 10.20 1.69 -11.26
C PHE A 171 10.86 3.02 -10.92
N LYS A 172 11.72 3.57 -11.79
CA LYS A 172 12.28 4.90 -11.60
C LYS A 172 11.19 5.98 -11.56
N GLY A 173 10.19 5.88 -12.43
CA GLY A 173 9.02 6.77 -12.43
C GLY A 173 8.28 6.70 -11.10
N ILE A 174 7.88 5.49 -10.68
CA ILE A 174 7.18 5.25 -9.41
C ILE A 174 7.98 5.84 -8.23
N TYR A 175 9.29 5.59 -8.17
CA TYR A 175 10.12 6.08 -7.08
C TYR A 175 10.21 7.61 -7.05
N LYS A 176 10.26 8.26 -8.22
CA LYS A 176 10.24 9.72 -8.32
C LYS A 176 8.91 10.30 -7.85
N ASP A 177 7.80 9.66 -8.21
CA ASP A 177 6.47 10.10 -7.78
C ASP A 177 6.32 9.97 -6.26
N MET A 178 6.76 8.84 -5.69
CA MET A 178 6.78 8.64 -4.24
C MET A 178 7.69 9.64 -3.51
N GLU A 179 8.86 9.95 -4.08
CA GLU A 179 9.78 10.95 -3.53
C GLU A 179 9.13 12.34 -3.54
N SER A 180 8.48 12.73 -4.64
CA SER A 180 7.73 13.99 -4.74
C SER A 180 6.64 14.09 -3.66
N ILE A 181 5.85 13.04 -3.45
CA ILE A 181 4.81 13.04 -2.42
C ILE A 181 5.43 13.15 -1.02
N SER A 182 6.51 12.41 -0.76
CA SER A 182 7.26 12.46 0.50
C SER A 182 7.84 13.86 0.77
N ASP A 183 8.37 14.54 -0.25
CA ASP A 183 8.91 15.89 -0.15
C ASP A 183 7.81 16.91 0.11
N GLU A 184 6.67 16.78 -0.57
CA GLU A 184 5.49 17.62 -0.29
C GLU A 184 5.04 17.48 1.17
N ILE A 185 4.95 16.25 1.69
CA ILE A 185 4.60 16.00 3.09
C ILE A 185 5.58 16.70 4.05
N GLN A 186 6.89 16.55 3.80
CA GLN A 186 7.92 17.18 4.63
C GLN A 186 7.87 18.72 4.57
N ASN A 187 7.61 19.27 3.39
CA ASN A 187 7.51 20.72 3.19
C ASN A 187 6.32 21.31 3.95
N GLU A 188 5.16 20.65 3.91
CA GLU A 188 3.98 21.09 4.67
C GLU A 188 4.24 21.12 6.18
N ILE A 189 4.90 20.09 6.72
CA ILE A 189 5.24 20.04 8.15
C ILE A 189 6.30 21.06 8.51
N THR A 190 7.36 21.18 7.72
CA THR A 190 8.41 22.18 7.96
C THR A 190 7.84 23.60 7.94
N HIS A 191 6.85 23.87 7.10
CA HIS A 191 6.16 25.16 7.07
C HIS A 191 5.32 25.39 8.35
N PHE A 192 4.64 24.36 8.84
CA PHE A 192 3.86 24.41 10.07
C PHE A 192 4.74 24.53 11.33
N ASP A 193 5.79 23.72 11.44
CA ASP A 193 6.70 23.66 12.59
C ASP A 193 7.49 24.95 12.82
N LYS A 194 7.76 25.73 11.76
CA LYS A 194 8.35 27.07 11.92
C LYS A 194 7.49 28.00 12.79
N ASN A 195 6.21 27.68 12.95
CA ASN A 195 5.26 28.50 13.69
C ASN A 195 4.85 27.92 15.05
N LYS A 196 5.18 26.65 15.36
CA LYS A 196 4.74 25.96 16.59
C LYS A 196 5.79 24.94 17.06
N ASP A 197 6.07 24.89 18.38
CA ASP A 197 7.08 23.99 18.98
C ASP A 197 6.93 22.54 18.48
N PHE A 198 7.99 22.04 17.87
CA PHE A 198 8.04 20.88 16.97
C PHE A 198 7.36 19.61 17.52
N ILE A 199 6.35 19.10 16.79
CA ILE A 199 5.81 17.76 17.01
C ILE A 199 6.34 16.84 15.92
N GLU A 200 6.97 15.74 16.34
CA GLU A 200 7.49 14.72 15.44
C GLU A 200 6.33 13.88 14.86
N LEU A 201 5.59 14.41 13.89
CA LEU A 201 4.37 13.82 13.33
C LEU A 201 4.64 12.74 12.28
N LEU A 202 5.81 12.80 11.63
CA LEU A 202 6.17 11.90 10.54
C LEU A 202 6.81 10.62 11.04
N SER A 203 6.49 9.52 10.38
CA SER A 203 7.31 8.31 10.38
C SER A 203 8.04 8.20 9.05
N ASN A 204 9.01 7.31 8.97
CA ASN A 204 9.69 7.01 7.72
C ASN A 204 9.62 5.53 7.39
N THR A 205 9.54 5.25 6.09
CA THR A 205 9.69 3.92 5.54
C THR A 205 10.89 3.93 4.62
N THR A 206 11.85 3.04 4.90
CA THR A 206 13.02 2.85 4.04
C THR A 206 12.70 1.80 2.98
N LEU A 207 12.89 2.12 1.70
CA LEU A 207 12.87 1.18 0.59
C LEU A 207 14.30 0.82 0.20
N PHE A 208 14.58 -0.48 0.13
CA PHE A 208 15.77 -1.01 -0.52
C PHE A 208 15.38 -1.55 -1.89
N TYR A 209 16.10 -1.14 -2.93
CA TYR A 209 15.89 -1.62 -4.29
C TYR A 209 17.20 -2.03 -4.95
N CYS A 210 17.12 -2.96 -5.90
CA CYS A 210 18.29 -3.50 -6.58
C CYS A 210 18.99 -2.41 -7.40
N SER A 211 20.30 -2.25 -7.22
CA SER A 211 21.09 -1.25 -7.96
C SER A 211 21.13 -1.50 -9.47
N LYS A 212 21.02 -2.78 -9.91
CA LYS A 212 21.04 -3.19 -11.32
C LYS A 212 19.70 -2.98 -12.02
N CYS A 213 18.60 -3.41 -11.42
CA CYS A 213 17.29 -3.46 -12.10
C CYS A 213 16.19 -2.59 -11.50
N TYR A 214 16.49 -1.84 -10.43
CA TYR A 214 15.55 -0.92 -9.77
C TYR A 214 14.28 -1.59 -9.23
N ARG A 215 14.27 -2.93 -9.07
CA ARG A 215 13.13 -3.63 -8.46
C ARG A 215 13.18 -3.46 -6.94
N PRO A 216 12.02 -3.35 -6.27
CA PRO A 216 11.95 -3.34 -4.82
C PRO A 216 12.44 -4.69 -4.28
N VAL A 217 13.23 -4.63 -3.21
CA VAL A 217 13.89 -5.80 -2.61
C VAL A 217 13.33 -6.03 -1.21
N SER A 218 13.28 -4.98 -0.41
CA SER A 218 12.73 -5.02 0.95
C SER A 218 12.26 -3.64 1.40
N PHE A 219 11.34 -3.64 2.35
CA PHE A 219 10.83 -2.44 3.03
C PHE A 219 11.25 -2.47 4.50
N ARG A 220 11.53 -1.30 5.05
CA ARG A 220 11.92 -1.04 6.45
C ARG A 220 13.29 -1.62 6.82
N LYS A 221 13.48 -2.93 6.66
CA LYS A 221 14.71 -3.64 7.04
C LYS A 221 15.31 -4.38 5.84
N PHE A 222 16.64 -4.35 5.74
CA PHE A 222 17.37 -5.13 4.74
C PHE A 222 17.28 -6.63 5.03
N HIS A 223 17.11 -7.41 3.97
CA HIS A 223 17.13 -8.88 4.02
C HIS A 223 17.99 -9.43 2.87
N ILE A 224 18.70 -10.53 3.14
CA ILE A 224 19.43 -11.27 2.11
C ILE A 224 18.42 -11.91 1.18
N ILE A 225 18.55 -11.67 -0.12
CA ILE A 225 17.60 -12.16 -1.13
C ILE A 225 18.20 -12.20 -2.53
N SER A 226 17.71 -13.11 -3.37
CA SER A 226 17.98 -13.10 -4.81
C SER A 226 16.96 -12.22 -5.54
N CYS A 227 17.46 -11.25 -6.30
CA CYS A 227 16.62 -10.38 -7.11
C CYS A 227 16.18 -11.10 -8.39
N ASN A 228 14.99 -10.78 -8.91
CA ASN A 228 14.49 -11.35 -10.17
C ASN A 228 15.37 -11.05 -11.40
N CYS A 229 16.32 -10.11 -11.31
CA CYS A 229 17.32 -9.92 -12.36
C CYS A 229 18.49 -10.92 -12.31
N GLY A 230 18.50 -11.81 -11.32
CA GLY A 230 19.56 -12.81 -11.08
C GLY A 230 20.64 -12.34 -10.09
N GLU A 231 20.58 -11.10 -9.60
CA GLU A 231 21.57 -10.59 -8.64
C GLU A 231 21.34 -11.16 -7.25
N GLU A 232 22.36 -11.79 -6.68
CA GLU A 232 22.37 -12.17 -5.26
C GLU A 232 22.68 -10.96 -4.38
N ILE A 233 21.67 -10.47 -3.67
CA ILE A 233 21.77 -9.33 -2.76
C ILE A 233 22.05 -9.87 -1.36
N ASN A 234 23.33 -10.03 -1.06
CA ASN A 234 23.83 -10.50 0.23
C ASN A 234 24.36 -9.37 1.14
N ASP A 235 24.44 -8.15 0.63
CA ASP A 235 24.87 -6.96 1.38
C ASP A 235 24.17 -5.67 0.89
N VAL A 236 24.11 -4.66 1.75
CA VAL A 236 23.48 -3.36 1.49
C VAL A 236 24.14 -2.61 0.33
N SER A 237 25.44 -2.79 0.09
CA SER A 237 26.16 -2.14 -1.03
C SER A 237 25.60 -2.51 -2.42
N LYS A 238 24.91 -3.66 -2.53
CA LYS A 238 24.23 -4.09 -3.77
C LYS A 238 22.83 -3.49 -3.93
N THR A 239 22.39 -2.71 -2.96
CA THR A 239 21.11 -2.00 -2.98
C THR A 239 21.30 -0.50 -3.05
N LYS A 240 20.28 0.18 -3.54
CA LYS A 240 20.08 1.60 -3.29
C LYS A 240 18.99 1.76 -2.25
N ARG A 241 19.10 2.83 -1.46
CA ARG A 241 18.18 3.16 -0.37
C ARG A 241 17.42 4.43 -0.71
N MET A 242 16.11 4.44 -0.50
CA MET A 242 15.28 5.63 -0.45
C MET A 242 14.51 5.67 0.86
N ILE A 243 14.31 6.87 1.38
CA ILE A 243 13.57 7.11 2.63
C ILE A 243 12.36 7.95 2.26
N PHE A 244 11.18 7.43 2.56
CA PHE A 244 9.93 8.13 2.33
C PHE A 244 9.33 8.49 3.68
N TYR A 245 8.96 9.75 3.84
CA TYR A 245 8.28 10.24 5.02
C TYR A 245 6.78 10.23 4.79
N HIS A 246 6.06 9.78 5.80
CA HIS A 246 4.61 9.68 5.78
C HIS A 246 4.07 9.93 7.19
N PHE A 247 2.77 10.21 7.30
CA PHE A 247 2.16 10.36 8.61
C PHE A 247 2.30 9.07 9.42
N ASN A 248 2.55 9.21 10.73
CA ASN A 248 2.60 8.06 11.62
C ASN A 248 1.23 7.36 11.66
N GLU A 249 1.21 6.03 11.48
CA GLU A 249 -0.03 5.23 11.43
C GLU A 249 -0.85 5.34 12.73
N ASN A 250 -0.20 5.36 13.90
CA ASN A 250 -0.89 5.52 15.18
C ASN A 250 -1.52 6.91 15.32
N LEU A 251 -0.87 7.96 14.82
CA LEU A 251 -1.45 9.29 14.72
C LEU A 251 -2.64 9.34 13.76
N VAL A 252 -2.56 8.67 12.59
CA VAL A 252 -3.71 8.54 11.68
C VAL A 252 -4.88 7.88 12.41
N ASN A 253 -4.65 6.73 13.04
CA ASN A 253 -5.69 6.00 13.78
C ASN A 253 -6.27 6.82 14.94
N PHE A 254 -5.43 7.61 15.62
CA PHE A 254 -5.87 8.52 16.68
C PHE A 254 -6.80 9.63 16.14
N ILE A 255 -6.47 10.20 14.98
CA ILE A 255 -7.25 11.31 14.42
C ILE A 255 -8.52 10.80 13.72
N GLU A 256 -8.42 9.75 12.90
CA GLU A 256 -9.56 9.13 12.21
C GLU A 256 -10.54 8.48 13.17
N GLY A 257 -10.04 7.93 14.29
CA GLY A 257 -10.86 7.43 15.38
C GLY A 257 -11.51 8.52 16.23
N ASN A 258 -11.42 9.80 15.84
CA ASN A 258 -11.98 10.96 16.54
C ASN A 258 -11.45 11.18 17.98
N LYS A 259 -10.44 10.42 18.41
CA LYS A 259 -9.86 10.49 19.76
C LYS A 259 -9.27 11.87 20.05
N TRP A 260 -8.69 12.52 19.03
CA TRP A 260 -8.17 13.88 19.13
C TRP A 260 -9.20 14.87 19.69
N LEU A 261 -10.49 14.73 19.32
CA LEU A 261 -11.54 15.62 19.79
C LEU A 261 -11.89 15.33 21.24
N GLU A 262 -11.95 14.04 21.63
CA GLU A 262 -12.17 13.62 23.02
C GLU A 262 -11.08 14.15 23.96
N PHE A 263 -9.81 14.01 23.57
CA PHE A 263 -8.69 14.57 24.32
C PHE A 263 -8.64 16.11 24.26
N GLY A 264 -9.08 16.72 23.16
CA GLY A 264 -9.21 18.17 23.07
C GLY A 264 -10.24 18.70 24.06
N VAL A 265 -11.40 18.03 24.15
CA VAL A 265 -12.47 18.34 25.13
C VAL A 265 -12.01 18.09 26.56
N ASP A 266 -11.26 17.01 26.80
CA ASP A 266 -10.62 16.75 28.10
C ASP A 266 -9.77 17.92 28.59
N HIS A 267 -8.92 18.47 27.73
CA HIS A 267 -8.11 19.66 28.07
C HIS A 267 -8.96 20.90 28.35
N LEU A 268 -10.04 21.12 27.60
CA LEU A 268 -10.97 22.22 27.88
C LEU A 268 -11.61 22.06 29.25
N LEU A 269 -12.09 20.86 29.58
CA LEU A 269 -12.75 20.56 30.85
C LEU A 269 -11.79 20.70 32.03
N LYS A 270 -10.56 20.21 31.91
CA LYS A 270 -9.50 20.38 32.93
C LYS A 270 -9.17 21.85 33.18
N ARG A 271 -9.18 22.72 32.16
CA ARG A 271 -9.03 24.17 32.34
C ARG A 271 -10.17 24.82 33.13
N LYS A 272 -11.32 24.16 33.18
CA LYS A 272 -12.48 24.52 34.02
C LYS A 272 -12.49 23.80 35.37
N ASN A 273 -11.36 23.18 35.76
CA ASN A 273 -11.17 22.47 37.02
C ASN A 273 -12.08 21.23 37.19
N TYR A 274 -12.52 20.62 36.09
CA TYR A 274 -13.18 19.32 36.15
C TYR A 274 -12.14 18.20 36.23
N GLN A 275 -12.45 17.17 37.03
CA GLN A 275 -11.82 15.86 36.91
C GLN A 275 -12.47 15.13 35.74
N THR A 276 -11.67 14.44 34.94
CA THR A 276 -12.15 13.88 33.67
C THR A 276 -11.61 12.48 33.42
N LEU A 277 -12.45 11.67 32.78
CA LEU A 277 -12.10 10.36 32.24
C LEU A 277 -12.41 10.35 30.74
N VAL A 278 -11.48 9.89 29.91
CA VAL A 278 -11.57 9.91 28.44
C VAL A 278 -11.66 8.49 27.88
N GLY A 279 -12.67 8.22 27.04
CA GLY A 279 -12.88 6.93 26.35
C GLY A 279 -13.08 5.76 27.30
N TYR A 280 -14.06 5.87 28.21
CA TYR A 280 -14.34 4.85 29.22
C TYR A 280 -15.60 4.06 28.88
N HIS A 281 -15.50 2.74 29.01
CA HIS A 281 -16.67 1.89 29.01
C HIS A 281 -17.30 1.79 30.40
N VAL A 282 -18.62 2.00 30.44
CA VAL A 282 -19.45 1.96 31.64
C VAL A 282 -20.60 0.99 31.43
N LEU A 283 -20.84 0.11 32.40
CA LEU A 283 -21.97 -0.82 32.37
C LEU A 283 -23.25 -0.06 32.75
N GLY A 284 -24.24 -0.05 31.86
CA GLY A 284 -25.56 0.53 32.13
C GLY A 284 -26.45 -0.37 32.99
N HIS A 285 -27.57 0.18 33.47
CA HIS A 285 -28.57 -0.56 34.25
C HIS A 285 -29.20 -1.71 33.44
N SER A 286 -29.23 -1.59 32.11
CA SER A 286 -29.68 -2.64 31.20
C SER A 286 -28.71 -3.83 31.08
N GLY A 287 -27.49 -3.74 31.63
CA GLY A 287 -26.42 -4.72 31.41
C GLY A 287 -25.66 -4.54 30.09
N VAL A 288 -25.98 -3.50 29.30
CA VAL A 288 -25.23 -3.12 28.10
C VAL A 288 -24.04 -2.24 28.50
N GLU A 289 -22.87 -2.54 27.93
CA GLU A 289 -21.68 -1.70 28.08
C GLU A 289 -21.72 -0.53 27.08
N HIS A 290 -21.59 0.69 27.59
CA HIS A 290 -21.58 1.92 26.78
C HIS A 290 -20.21 2.58 26.82
N GLU A 291 -19.70 2.97 25.66
CA GLU A 291 -18.57 3.89 25.57
C GLU A 291 -19.05 5.33 25.78
N ILE A 292 -18.42 6.04 26.72
CA ILE A 292 -18.59 7.46 26.98
C ILE A 292 -17.27 8.18 26.70
N ASP A 293 -17.31 9.10 25.72
CA ASP A 293 -16.13 9.80 25.21
C ASP A 293 -15.44 10.63 26.30
N ASN A 294 -16.20 11.43 27.06
CA ASN A 294 -15.70 12.06 28.27
C ASN A 294 -16.70 11.99 29.41
N ILE A 295 -16.23 11.66 30.60
CA ILE A 295 -16.96 11.83 31.86
C ILE A 295 -16.28 12.97 32.61
N ALA A 296 -17.03 14.02 32.93
CA ALA A 296 -16.53 15.18 33.66
C ALA A 296 -17.22 15.28 35.02
N GLU A 297 -16.44 15.55 36.06
CA GLU A 297 -16.93 15.64 37.43
C GLU A 297 -16.25 16.77 38.21
N SER A 298 -17.05 17.47 39.01
CA SER A 298 -16.61 18.35 40.08
C SER A 298 -17.36 17.99 41.36
N SER A 299 -17.06 18.68 42.47
CA SER A 299 -17.78 18.49 43.74
C SER A 299 -19.29 18.73 43.66
N LYS A 300 -19.76 19.47 42.64
CA LYS A 300 -21.16 19.88 42.49
C LYS A 300 -21.90 19.20 41.32
N THR A 301 -21.18 18.69 40.32
CA THR A 301 -21.83 18.19 39.10
C THR A 301 -21.03 17.09 38.43
N ARG A 302 -21.74 16.13 37.84
CA ARG A 302 -21.19 15.15 36.91
C ARG A 302 -22.01 15.22 35.61
N PHE A 303 -21.32 15.24 34.48
CA PHE A 303 -21.96 15.18 33.18
C PHE A 303 -21.13 14.36 32.20
N PHE A 304 -21.79 13.87 31.16
CA PHE A 304 -21.14 13.17 30.07
C PHE A 304 -20.95 14.08 28.87
N CYS A 305 -19.92 13.79 28.08
CA CYS A 305 -19.72 14.41 26.79
C CYS A 305 -19.66 13.35 25.70
N GLU A 306 -20.18 13.72 24.54
CA GLU A 306 -20.01 12.96 23.29
C GLU A 306 -19.40 13.90 22.25
N CYS A 307 -18.39 13.40 21.56
CA CYS A 307 -17.60 14.10 20.56
C CYS A 307 -18.00 13.64 19.16
N LYS A 308 -18.32 14.57 18.26
CA LYS A 308 -18.74 14.27 16.89
C LYS A 308 -17.98 15.10 15.88
N ASN A 309 -17.04 14.48 15.16
CA ASN A 309 -16.42 15.09 13.99
C ASN A 309 -17.25 14.81 12.73
N LYS A 310 -18.17 15.71 12.37
CA LYS A 310 -18.99 15.59 11.14
C LYS A 310 -19.60 16.90 10.70
N SER A 311 -20.00 16.95 9.43
CA SER A 311 -20.59 18.15 8.81
C SER A 311 -22.01 18.48 9.28
N LYS A 312 -22.76 17.52 9.84
CA LYS A 312 -24.15 17.69 10.27
C LYS A 312 -24.49 16.84 11.49
N LEU A 313 -25.15 17.44 12.49
CA LEU A 313 -25.69 16.73 13.65
C LEU A 313 -27.19 16.43 13.45
N THR A 314 -27.61 15.21 13.77
CA THR A 314 -28.97 14.70 13.52
C THR A 314 -29.71 14.39 14.82
N PRO A 315 -31.04 14.28 14.81
CA PRO A 315 -31.80 13.87 15.99
C PRO A 315 -31.40 12.50 16.52
N ASN A 316 -30.98 11.58 15.65
CA ASN A 316 -30.54 10.24 16.04
C ASN A 316 -29.30 10.28 16.94
N ASP A 317 -28.39 11.23 16.71
CA ASP A 317 -27.20 11.41 17.56
C ASP A 317 -27.58 11.78 18.99
N ILE A 318 -28.56 12.68 19.12
CA ILE A 318 -29.09 13.09 20.42
C ILE A 318 -29.79 11.91 21.08
N PHE A 319 -30.60 11.17 20.31
CA PHE A 319 -31.34 10.03 20.82
C PHE A 319 -30.40 8.96 21.38
N ILE A 320 -29.39 8.54 20.61
CA ILE A 320 -28.39 7.56 21.03
C ILE A 320 -27.68 8.04 22.30
N PHE A 321 -27.15 9.27 22.29
CA PHE A 321 -26.43 9.79 23.45
C PHE A 321 -27.33 9.91 24.69
N SER A 322 -28.57 10.37 24.53
CA SER A 322 -29.54 10.44 25.63
C SER A 322 -29.90 9.05 26.18
N GLY A 323 -29.94 8.02 25.31
CA GLY A 323 -30.15 6.64 25.70
C GLY A 323 -28.99 6.13 26.58
N LYS A 324 -27.74 6.36 26.15
CA LYS A 324 -26.54 6.04 26.94
C LYS A 324 -26.59 6.74 28.32
N MET A 325 -26.88 8.04 28.33
CA MET A 325 -26.95 8.85 29.55
C MET A 325 -27.99 8.30 30.53
N LEU A 326 -29.21 8.03 30.05
CA LEU A 326 -30.28 7.49 30.89
C LEU A 326 -29.94 6.11 31.44
N ASP A 327 -29.42 5.22 30.59
CA ASP A 327 -29.09 3.86 30.99
C ASP A 327 -27.91 3.80 31.97
N VAL A 328 -26.97 4.75 31.93
CA VAL A 328 -25.88 4.83 32.90
C VAL A 328 -26.26 5.66 34.15
N GLY A 329 -27.31 6.49 34.07
CA GLY A 329 -27.79 7.30 35.19
C GLY A 329 -27.22 8.73 35.25
N CYS A 330 -26.87 9.32 34.10
CA CYS A 330 -26.45 10.73 33.99
C CYS A 330 -27.61 11.61 33.47
N THR A 331 -27.78 12.77 34.10
CA THR A 331 -28.90 13.69 33.80
C THR A 331 -28.50 14.93 33.02
N LYS A 332 -27.21 15.14 32.75
CA LYS A 332 -26.67 16.31 32.03
C LYS A 332 -25.63 15.88 31.01
N GLY A 333 -25.73 16.41 29.80
CA GLY A 333 -24.86 16.02 28.70
C GLY A 333 -24.36 17.20 27.88
N TYR A 334 -23.20 17.03 27.24
CA TYR A 334 -22.68 17.95 26.24
C TYR A 334 -22.34 17.19 24.96
N ILE A 335 -22.66 17.76 23.81
CA ILE A 335 -22.17 17.26 22.52
C ILE A 335 -21.22 18.30 21.95
N PHE A 336 -19.95 17.94 21.81
CA PHE A 336 -18.94 18.76 21.14
C PHE A 336 -18.85 18.32 19.68
N THR A 337 -18.99 19.26 18.75
CA THR A 337 -19.04 18.92 17.32
C THR A 337 -18.29 19.90 16.43
N THR A 338 -17.68 19.38 15.37
CA THR A 338 -17.09 20.20 14.29
C THR A 338 -18.15 20.74 13.33
N ALA A 339 -19.41 20.31 13.45
CA ALA A 339 -20.52 20.86 12.69
C ALA A 339 -20.74 22.34 13.04
N LYS A 340 -20.92 23.16 12.01
CA LYS A 340 -21.28 24.57 12.18
C LYS A 340 -22.72 24.72 12.69
N GLU A 341 -23.01 25.84 13.34
CA GLU A 341 -24.29 26.13 13.99
C GLU A 341 -25.48 26.03 13.04
N GLU A 342 -25.33 26.52 11.81
CA GLU A 342 -26.34 26.48 10.74
C GLU A 342 -26.59 25.07 10.20
N LYS A 343 -25.69 24.12 10.49
CA LYS A 343 -25.83 22.71 10.10
C LYS A 343 -26.53 21.87 11.19
N VAL A 344 -26.86 22.46 12.34
CA VAL A 344 -27.69 21.82 13.36
C VAL A 344 -29.12 22.31 13.21
N ASN A 345 -30.02 21.44 12.74
CA ASN A 345 -31.40 21.83 12.53
C ASN A 345 -32.15 22.06 13.86
N ILE A 346 -33.27 22.78 13.80
CA ILE A 346 -34.04 23.16 15.00
C ILE A 346 -34.58 21.95 15.78
N ASN A 347 -34.95 20.87 15.09
CA ASN A 347 -35.46 19.65 15.73
C ASN A 347 -34.37 18.96 16.56
N THR A 348 -33.13 18.90 16.07
CA THR A 348 -31.97 18.39 16.80
C THR A 348 -31.72 19.24 18.06
N LYS A 349 -31.78 20.58 17.94
CA LYS A 349 -31.60 21.49 19.09
C LYS A 349 -32.70 21.32 20.13
N ASN A 350 -33.96 21.25 19.70
CA ASN A 350 -35.12 21.08 20.59
C ASN A 350 -35.06 19.74 21.32
N LEU A 351 -34.69 18.66 20.62
CA LEU A 351 -34.52 17.35 21.22
C LEU A 351 -33.35 17.34 22.22
N ALA A 352 -32.23 17.98 21.90
CA ALA A 352 -31.10 18.06 22.84
C ALA A 352 -31.50 18.81 24.11
N ARG A 353 -32.20 19.95 23.96
CA ARG A 353 -32.70 20.73 25.09
C ARG A 353 -33.68 19.93 25.97
N SER A 354 -34.61 19.18 25.37
CA SER A 354 -35.56 18.36 26.15
C SER A 354 -34.91 17.19 26.89
N ARG A 355 -33.67 16.84 26.53
CA ARG A 355 -32.85 15.80 27.18
C ARG A 355 -31.74 16.36 28.07
N ASN A 356 -31.76 17.67 28.36
CA ASN A 356 -30.71 18.36 29.11
C ASN A 356 -29.30 18.15 28.53
N ILE A 357 -29.23 18.14 27.19
CA ILE A 357 -28.01 18.05 26.42
C ILE A 357 -27.73 19.41 25.77
N LYS A 358 -26.56 19.99 26.04
CA LYS A 358 -26.09 21.20 25.36
C LYS A 358 -25.21 20.82 24.17
N ILE A 359 -25.47 21.40 23.00
CA ILE A 359 -24.64 21.21 21.81
C ILE A 359 -23.66 22.38 21.73
N ILE A 360 -22.36 22.08 21.69
CA ILE A 360 -21.27 23.03 21.45
C ILE A 360 -20.77 22.79 20.04
N THR A 361 -21.17 23.69 19.15
CA THR A 361 -20.85 23.65 17.72
C THR A 361 -19.52 24.30 17.39
N ASP A 362 -19.01 24.01 16.20
CA ASP A 362 -17.89 24.70 15.58
C ASP A 362 -16.60 24.74 16.43
N VAL A 363 -16.31 23.62 17.10
CA VAL A 363 -15.24 23.52 18.12
C VAL A 363 -13.83 23.85 17.62
N LEU A 364 -13.57 23.72 16.32
CA LEU A 364 -12.27 24.04 15.71
C LEU A 364 -12.10 25.54 15.42
N ASN A 365 -13.20 26.27 15.22
CA ASN A 365 -13.15 27.68 14.81
C ASN A 365 -13.39 28.65 15.98
N LYS A 366 -13.91 28.16 17.11
CA LYS A 366 -14.11 28.96 18.31
C LYS A 366 -12.81 29.06 19.13
N GLN A 367 -12.54 30.25 19.64
CA GLN A 367 -11.50 30.44 20.64
C GLN A 367 -11.81 29.64 21.91
N THR A 368 -10.76 29.16 22.58
CA THR A 368 -10.89 28.36 23.81
C THR A 368 -11.78 29.04 24.85
N ASP A 369 -11.61 30.33 25.11
CA ASP A 369 -12.41 31.04 26.13
C ASP A 369 -13.91 31.07 25.79
N THR A 370 -14.26 31.13 24.51
CA THR A 370 -15.65 31.03 24.05
C THR A 370 -16.22 29.64 24.34
N LEU A 371 -15.46 28.58 24.02
CA LEU A 371 -15.85 27.20 24.32
C LEU A 371 -16.04 26.98 25.83
N LEU A 372 -15.12 27.51 26.64
CA LEU A 372 -15.19 27.41 28.11
C LEU A 372 -16.41 28.12 28.69
N LYS A 373 -16.84 29.25 28.12
CA LYS A 373 -18.07 29.95 28.53
C LYS A 373 -19.34 29.18 28.18
N GLU A 374 -19.31 28.35 27.14
CA GLU A 374 -20.46 27.52 26.78
C GLU A 374 -20.65 26.33 27.73
N ILE A 375 -19.61 25.92 28.46
CA ILE A 375 -19.71 24.91 29.50
C ILE A 375 -20.26 25.56 30.77
N GLN A 376 -21.58 25.39 30.99
CA GLN A 376 -22.26 25.90 32.19
C GLN A 376 -21.64 25.32 33.46
N GLU A 377 -21.11 26.19 34.30
CA GLU A 377 -20.84 25.89 35.71
C GLU A 377 -22.18 25.75 36.46
N PRO A 378 -22.25 24.90 37.49
CA PRO A 378 -23.41 24.91 38.38
C PRO A 378 -23.51 26.30 39.01
N ASP A 379 -24.71 26.90 39.00
CA ASP A 379 -24.97 28.17 39.70
C ASP A 379 -24.41 28.08 41.13
N ALA A 380 -23.60 29.09 41.50
CA ALA A 380 -22.75 29.06 42.69
C ALA A 380 -23.54 28.91 43.99
#